data_AF-U5S3Y0-F1
#
_entry.id   AF-U5S3Y0-F1
#
_cell.length_a   1.000
_cell.length_b   1.000
_cell.length_c   1.000
_cell.angle_alpha   90.00
_cell.angle_beta   90.00
_cell.angle_gamma   90.00
#
_symmetry.space_group_name_H-M   'P 1'
#
loop_
_entity.id
_entity.type
_entity.pdbx_description
1 polymer ?
#
loop_
_entity_poly.entity_id
_entity_poly.type
_entity_poly.pdbx_seq_one_letter_code
_entity_poly.pdbx_strand_id
1 'polypeptide(L)'
;ERFDARYSAHSPAEVCRFVGLDEYNRVRALSNAKQDMLDNKPGSTLRDNALNIGAGTGQYMSGYKTDYVFPAAGTCCGSFSVYWTGQKGVATPESMGVPKWSGTPEENTQMVRAAMRFFGATDVSVG
;
A
#
# COMPACT_ATOMS: atom_id res chain seq x y z
N GLU A 1 -12.99 14.15 19.75
CA GLU A 1 -11.84 14.78 19.07
C GLU A 1 -11.34 13.83 17.97
N ARG A 2 -10.75 14.32 16.87
CA ARG A 2 -10.19 13.46 15.81
C ARG A 2 -8.83 12.91 16.26
N PHE A 3 -8.54 11.64 15.96
CA PHE A 3 -7.24 11.04 16.29
C PHE A 3 -6.14 11.54 15.36
N ASP A 4 -4.97 11.84 15.92
CA ASP A 4 -3.77 12.21 15.18
C ASP A 4 -2.88 10.98 14.97
N ALA A 5 -2.75 10.54 13.71
CA ALA A 5 -2.04 9.34 13.31
C ALA A 5 -0.54 9.33 13.69
N ARG A 6 0.04 10.52 13.96
CA ARG A 6 1.42 10.64 14.43
C ARG A 6 1.64 9.94 15.77
N TYR A 7 0.60 9.82 16.59
CA TYR A 7 0.66 9.15 17.90
C TYR A 7 0.36 7.64 17.84
N SER A 8 0.34 7.04 16.65
CA SER A 8 0.17 5.60 16.51
C SER A 8 1.45 4.85 16.90
N ALA A 9 1.31 3.60 17.38
CA ALA A 9 2.46 2.74 17.70
C ALA A 9 3.29 2.36 16.46
N HIS A 10 2.76 2.55 15.26
CA HIS A 10 3.48 2.36 14.00
C HIS A 10 4.26 3.61 13.56
N SER A 11 4.09 4.73 14.25
CA SER A 11 4.81 5.97 13.98
C SER A 11 6.25 5.85 14.46
N PRO A 12 7.26 5.99 13.58
CA PRO A 12 8.66 6.02 13.99
C PRO A 12 8.96 7.14 14.99
N ALA A 13 8.24 8.26 14.89
CA ALA A 13 8.41 9.40 15.78
C ALA A 13 8.05 9.07 17.23
N GLU A 14 6.95 8.33 17.45
CA GLU A 14 6.58 7.89 18.80
C GLU A 14 7.53 6.84 19.33
N VAL A 15 7.90 5.85 18.53
CA VAL A 15 8.87 4.82 18.94
C VAL A 15 10.17 5.49 19.37
N CYS A 16 10.71 6.43 18.57
CA CYS A 16 11.91 7.20 18.91
C CYS A 16 11.74 8.04 20.19
N ARG A 17 10.53 8.52 20.50
CA ARG A 17 10.25 9.25 21.74
C ARG A 17 10.41 8.38 22.98
N PHE A 18 10.09 7.09 22.88
CA PHE A 18 10.20 6.14 23.99
C PHE A 18 11.59 5.50 24.10
N VAL A 19 12.17 5.02 23.00
CA VAL A 19 13.45 4.28 23.04
C VAL A 19 14.67 5.16 22.75
N GLY A 20 14.48 6.35 22.19
CA GLY A 20 15.55 7.21 21.69
C GLY A 20 15.91 6.93 20.22
N LEU A 21 16.33 7.98 19.50
CA LEU A 21 16.69 7.88 18.07
C LEU A 21 17.88 6.95 17.85
N ASP A 22 18.88 6.99 18.72
CA ASP A 22 20.10 6.18 18.60
C ASP A 22 19.80 4.69 18.74
N GLU A 23 18.97 4.32 19.73
CA GLU A 23 18.56 2.94 19.94
C GLU A 23 17.67 2.43 18.80
N TYR A 24 16.74 3.26 18.33
CA TYR A 24 15.93 2.95 17.16
C TYR A 24 16.79 2.65 15.93
N ASN A 25 17.78 3.50 15.66
CA ASN A 25 18.71 3.32 14.54
C ASN A 25 19.60 2.09 14.73
N ARG A 26 20.08 1.83 15.96
CA ARG A 26 20.88 0.65 16.29
C ARG A 26 20.10 -0.63 16.02
N VAL A 27 18.88 -0.76 16.55
CA VAL A 27 18.02 -1.94 16.34
C VAL A 27 17.70 -2.14 14.87
N ARG A 28 17.40 -1.05 14.15
CA ARG A 28 17.14 -1.12 12.71
C ARG A 28 18.37 -1.60 11.93
N ALA A 29 19.58 -1.20 12.32
CA ALA A 29 20.82 -1.64 11.72
C ALA A 29 21.17 -3.10 12.02
N LEU A 30 20.61 -3.70 13.08
CA LEU A 30 20.78 -5.13 13.37
C LEU A 30 19.96 -6.03 12.45
N SER A 31 18.97 -5.50 11.74
CA SER A 31 18.20 -6.28 10.77
C SER A 31 19.10 -6.75 9.62
N ASN A 32 19.29 -8.06 9.51
CA ASN A 32 20.09 -8.66 8.46
C ASN A 32 19.36 -9.88 7.88
N ALA A 33 18.31 -9.60 7.11
CA ALA A 33 17.47 -10.62 6.48
C ALA A 33 18.29 -11.66 5.71
N LYS A 34 19.38 -11.25 5.03
CA LYS A 34 20.27 -12.17 4.33
C LYS A 34 20.88 -13.18 5.29
N GLN A 35 21.45 -12.73 6.41
CA GLN A 35 22.07 -13.63 7.38
C GLN A 35 21.02 -14.51 8.07
N ASP A 36 19.85 -13.96 8.41
CA ASP A 36 18.75 -14.72 9.01
C ASP A 36 18.26 -15.86 8.10
N MET A 37 18.25 -15.63 6.78
CA MET A 37 17.96 -16.65 5.77
C MET A 37 19.05 -17.71 5.66
N LEU A 38 20.33 -17.30 5.68
CA LEU A 38 21.47 -18.22 5.64
C LEU A 38 21.52 -19.12 6.89
N ASP A 39 21.20 -18.54 8.05
CA ASP A 39 21.14 -19.23 9.34
C ASP A 39 19.89 -20.11 9.47
N ASN A 40 18.98 -20.11 8.48
CA ASN A 40 17.68 -20.81 8.51
C ASN A 40 16.88 -20.53 9.79
N LYS A 41 16.88 -19.27 10.24
CA LYS A 41 16.12 -18.89 11.44
C LYS A 41 14.63 -19.18 11.23
N PRO A 42 13.93 -19.80 12.20
CA PRO A 42 12.50 -20.05 12.10
C PRO A 42 11.73 -18.75 11.78
N GLY A 43 10.87 -18.79 10.76
CA GLY A 43 10.09 -17.63 10.30
C GLY A 43 10.85 -16.65 9.39
N SER A 44 12.11 -16.92 9.07
CA SER A 44 12.93 -16.14 8.14
C SER A 44 13.67 -17.03 7.15
N THR A 45 13.17 -18.25 6.91
CA THR A 45 13.76 -19.12 5.88
C THR A 45 13.62 -18.49 4.50
N LEU A 46 14.38 -19.00 3.53
CA LEU A 46 14.23 -18.57 2.13
C LEU A 46 12.78 -18.74 1.64
N ARG A 47 12.09 -19.81 2.06
CA ARG A 47 10.70 -20.06 1.70
C ARG A 47 9.75 -19.03 2.32
N ASP A 48 9.95 -18.71 3.60
CA ASP A 48 9.10 -17.74 4.31
C ASP A 48 9.22 -16.35 3.69
N ASN A 49 10.46 -15.93 3.41
CA ASN A 49 10.71 -14.64 2.74
C ASN A 49 10.18 -14.63 1.31
N ALA A 50 10.36 -15.71 0.53
CA ALA A 50 9.83 -15.80 -0.83
C ALA A 50 8.30 -15.71 -0.84
N LEU A 51 7.62 -16.38 0.10
CA LEU A 51 6.17 -16.31 0.23
C LEU A 51 5.72 -14.91 0.66
N ASN A 52 6.39 -14.31 1.64
CA ASN A 52 6.10 -12.97 2.12
C ASN A 52 6.26 -11.92 1.01
N ILE A 53 7.37 -11.96 0.27
CA ILE A 53 7.65 -11.05 -0.84
C ILE A 53 6.63 -11.27 -1.96
N GLY A 54 6.35 -12.53 -2.33
CA GLY A 54 5.38 -12.86 -3.37
C GLY A 54 3.97 -12.36 -3.04
N ALA A 55 3.54 -12.47 -1.78
CA ALA A 55 2.28 -11.90 -1.30
C ALA A 55 2.32 -10.35 -1.27
N GLY A 56 3.46 -9.77 -0.89
CA GLY A 56 3.67 -8.32 -0.79
C GLY A 56 3.75 -7.60 -2.14
N THR A 57 4.02 -8.30 -3.24
CA THR A 57 4.11 -7.68 -4.58
C THR A 57 2.83 -6.92 -4.96
N GLY A 58 1.65 -7.37 -4.53
CA GLY A 58 0.39 -6.64 -4.73
C GLY A 58 0.20 -5.44 -3.78
N GLN A 59 0.81 -5.48 -2.60
CA GLN A 59 0.69 -4.46 -1.55
C GLN A 59 1.53 -3.21 -1.86
N TYR A 60 2.74 -3.39 -2.42
CA TYR A 60 3.60 -2.27 -2.85
C TYR A 60 3.21 -1.68 -4.21
N MET A 61 2.33 -2.35 -4.97
CA MET A 61 1.66 -1.76 -6.14
C MET A 61 0.51 -0.80 -5.76
N SER A 62 0.15 -0.70 -4.48
CA SER A 62 -0.91 0.18 -3.96
C SER A 62 -0.42 1.16 -2.89
N GLY A 63 0.90 1.34 -2.77
CA GLY A 63 1.53 2.15 -1.74
C GLY A 63 1.82 3.57 -2.22
N TYR A 64 1.25 4.55 -1.51
CA TYR A 64 1.51 5.98 -1.58
C TYR A 64 2.93 6.34 -2.05
N LYS A 65 3.02 7.20 -3.07
CA LYS A 65 4.26 7.96 -3.30
C LYS A 65 4.57 8.76 -2.04
N THR A 66 5.50 8.27 -1.24
CA THR A 66 6.53 9.16 -0.70
C THR A 66 7.49 9.42 -1.87
N ASP A 67 8.13 10.58 -1.93
CA ASP A 67 8.91 11.03 -3.08
C ASP A 67 10.19 10.21 -3.36
N TYR A 68 10.29 8.99 -2.82
CA TYR A 68 11.35 8.01 -3.04
C TYR A 68 10.84 6.85 -3.89
N VAL A 69 11.07 6.95 -5.20
CA VAL A 69 10.94 5.85 -6.15
C VAL A 69 11.98 4.78 -5.82
N PHE A 70 11.54 3.58 -5.43
CA PHE A 70 12.41 2.40 -5.43
C PHE A 70 12.68 1.99 -6.89
N PRO A 71 13.94 2.05 -7.40
CA PRO A 71 14.22 1.86 -8.82
C PRO A 71 14.15 0.40 -9.31
N ALA A 72 13.75 -0.56 -8.47
CA ALA A 72 13.94 -1.98 -8.74
C ALA A 72 12.65 -2.80 -8.89
N ALA A 73 11.46 -2.19 -8.82
CA ALA A 73 10.19 -2.86 -9.12
C ALA A 73 9.62 -2.38 -10.47
N GLY A 74 10.41 -2.56 -11.53
CA GLY A 74 9.88 -2.59 -12.89
C GLY A 74 9.32 -3.99 -13.15
N THR A 75 8.02 -4.19 -12.92
CA THR A 75 7.36 -5.48 -13.18
C THR A 75 6.11 -5.23 -13.99
N CYS A 76 6.22 -5.39 -15.32
CA CYS A 76 5.24 -5.54 -16.42
C CYS A 76 3.91 -4.72 -16.47
N CYS A 77 3.52 -4.00 -15.41
CA CYS A 77 2.22 -3.38 -15.23
C CYS A 77 2.30 -1.95 -14.68
N GLY A 78 3.46 -1.28 -14.83
CA GLY A 78 3.64 0.13 -14.46
C GLY A 78 3.68 0.39 -12.95
N SER A 79 4.57 1.29 -12.53
CA SER A 79 4.55 1.81 -11.17
C SER A 79 3.28 2.65 -10.97
N PHE A 80 2.28 2.11 -10.25
CA PHE A 80 1.05 2.84 -9.96
C PHE A 80 1.34 4.01 -9.03
N SER A 81 1.36 5.19 -9.62
CA SER A 81 1.42 6.44 -8.87
C SER A 81 0.01 6.76 -8.42
N VAL A 82 -0.31 6.51 -7.15
CA VAL A 82 -1.58 6.92 -6.55
C VAL A 82 -1.53 8.44 -6.36
N TYR A 83 -2.25 9.18 -7.21
CA TYR A 83 -2.44 10.62 -7.03
C TYR A 83 -3.79 10.88 -6.39
N TRP A 84 -3.87 11.90 -5.53
CA TRP A 84 -5.15 12.39 -5.01
C TRP A 84 -6.14 12.75 -6.14
N THR A 85 -5.62 13.26 -7.25
CA THR A 85 -6.41 13.62 -8.44
C THR A 85 -6.73 12.43 -9.36
N GLY A 86 -6.43 11.20 -8.95
CA GLY A 86 -6.54 10.01 -9.81
C GLY A 86 -5.35 9.80 -10.74
N GLN A 87 -5.30 8.61 -11.34
CA GLN A 87 -4.24 8.17 -12.25
C GLN A 87 -4.12 9.09 -13.47
N LYS A 88 -2.89 9.48 -13.82
CA LYS A 88 -2.61 10.30 -15.00
C LYS A 88 -2.49 9.40 -16.24
N GLY A 89 -3.07 9.81 -17.36
CA GLY A 89 -3.01 9.09 -18.63
C GLY A 89 -4.16 8.13 -18.91
N VAL A 90 -5.20 8.08 -18.06
CA VAL A 90 -6.44 7.35 -18.35
C VAL A 90 -7.39 8.25 -19.13
N ALA A 91 -8.05 7.71 -20.15
CA ALA A 91 -9.08 8.42 -20.90
C ALA A 91 -10.24 8.79 -19.96
N THR A 92 -10.53 10.08 -19.85
CA THR A 92 -11.67 10.56 -19.05
C THR A 92 -12.96 10.54 -19.88
N PRO A 93 -14.15 10.46 -19.25
CA PRO A 93 -15.42 10.61 -19.96
C PRO A 93 -15.46 11.83 -20.89
N GLU A 94 -14.94 12.96 -20.42
CA GLU A 94 -14.87 14.22 -21.18
C GLU A 94 -13.95 14.08 -22.40
N SER A 95 -12.79 13.41 -22.26
CA SER A 95 -11.88 13.16 -23.40
C SER A 95 -12.47 12.22 -24.45
N MET A 96 -13.41 11.36 -24.05
CA MET A 96 -14.13 10.44 -24.93
C MET A 96 -15.42 11.04 -25.49
N GLY A 97 -15.77 12.28 -25.11
CA GLY A 97 -17.02 12.92 -25.53
C GLY A 97 -18.29 12.29 -24.95
N VAL A 98 -18.15 11.44 -23.92
CA VAL A 98 -19.30 10.79 -23.26
C VAL A 98 -19.69 11.56 -22.00
N PRO A 99 -21.00 11.69 -21.69
CA PRO A 99 -21.42 12.35 -20.47
C PRO A 99 -20.95 11.57 -19.25
N LYS A 100 -20.61 12.30 -18.19
CA LYS A 100 -20.32 11.70 -16.89
C LYS A 100 -21.55 10.94 -16.38
N TRP A 101 -21.34 9.75 -15.82
CA TRP A 101 -22.40 8.99 -15.17
C TRP A 101 -23.04 9.78 -14.03
N SER A 102 -24.38 9.77 -13.97
CA SER A 102 -25.18 10.39 -12.90
C SER A 102 -26.45 9.57 -12.65
N GLY A 103 -26.40 8.65 -11.68
CA GLY A 103 -27.55 7.84 -11.23
C GLY A 103 -28.04 8.24 -9.84
N THR A 104 -29.06 7.53 -9.33
CA THR A 104 -29.53 7.70 -7.94
C THR A 104 -28.48 7.22 -6.93
N PRO A 105 -28.57 7.60 -5.64
CA PRO A 105 -27.67 7.08 -4.61
C PRO A 105 -27.59 5.55 -4.57
N GLU A 106 -28.72 4.87 -4.79
CA GLU A 106 -28.84 3.42 -4.81
C GLU A 106 -28.09 2.82 -6.01
N GLU A 107 -28.31 3.35 -7.21
CA GLU A 107 -27.62 2.92 -8.44
C GLU A 107 -26.11 3.14 -8.33
N ASN A 108 -25.69 4.29 -7.78
CA ASN A 108 -24.27 4.58 -7.57
C ASN A 108 -23.65 3.61 -6.57
N THR A 109 -24.35 3.26 -5.49
CA THR A 109 -23.87 2.29 -4.50
C THR A 109 -23.76 0.89 -5.08
N GLN A 110 -24.71 0.48 -5.93
CA GLN A 110 -24.64 -0.79 -6.67
C GLN A 110 -23.46 -0.83 -7.62
N MET A 111 -23.22 0.25 -8.38
CA MET A 111 -22.07 0.38 -9.28
C MET A 111 -20.75 0.28 -8.51
N VAL A 112 -20.61 1.03 -7.41
CA VAL A 112 -19.39 0.99 -6.56
C VAL A 112 -19.18 -0.41 -6.00
N ARG A 113 -20.23 -1.06 -5.49
CA ARG A 113 -20.14 -2.44 -4.99
C ARG A 113 -19.69 -3.41 -6.07
N ALA A 114 -20.27 -3.34 -7.28
CA ALA A 114 -19.90 -4.19 -8.39
C ALA A 114 -18.42 -4.00 -8.78
N ALA A 115 -17.96 -2.75 -8.88
CA ALA A 115 -16.57 -2.43 -9.18
C ALA A 115 -15.62 -2.96 -8.09
N MET A 116 -15.93 -2.74 -6.82
CA MET A 116 -15.08 -3.21 -5.71
C MET A 116 -15.00 -4.74 -5.63
N ARG A 117 -16.11 -5.45 -5.89
CA ARG A 117 -16.11 -6.92 -6.01
C ARG A 117 -15.24 -7.39 -7.16
N PHE A 118 -15.33 -6.73 -8.31
CA PHE A 118 -14.47 -7.02 -9.46
C PHE A 118 -12.98 -6.82 -9.12
N PHE A 119 -12.64 -5.81 -8.30
CA PHE A 119 -11.28 -5.59 -7.80
C PHE A 119 -10.85 -6.50 -6.64
N GLY A 120 -11.66 -7.49 -6.25
CA GLY A 120 -11.31 -8.49 -5.25
C GLY A 120 -11.70 -8.15 -3.80
N ALA A 121 -12.52 -7.12 -3.58
CA ALA A 121 -13.04 -6.85 -2.24
C ALA A 121 -13.99 -7.98 -1.78
N THR A 122 -13.74 -8.54 -0.61
CA THR A 122 -14.62 -9.57 -0.01
C THR A 122 -15.88 -8.96 0.58
N ASP A 123 -15.81 -7.75 1.14
CA ASP A 123 -16.94 -7.04 1.73
C ASP A 123 -16.91 -5.57 1.33
N VAL A 124 -18.09 -4.99 1.11
CA VAL A 124 -18.24 -3.60 0.64
C VAL A 124 -19.44 -2.95 1.31
N SER A 125 -19.18 -1.94 2.13
CA SER A 125 -20.17 -1.08 2.77
C SER A 125 -19.88 0.39 2.48
N VAL A 126 -20.93 1.21 2.63
CA VAL A 126 -20.85 2.68 2.58
C VAL A 126 -21.44 3.16 3.89
N GLY A 127 -20.76 4.10 4.57
CA GLY A 127 -21.15 4.63 5.88
C GLY A 127 -20.45 5.94 6.18
#